data_AF-A0A8S3KN08-F1
#
_entry.id   AF-A0A8S3KN08-F1
#
_cell.length_a   1.000
_cell.length_b   1.000
_cell.length_c   1.000
_cell.angle_alpha   90.00
_cell.angle_beta   90.00
_cell.angle_gamma   90.00
#
_symmetry.space_group_name_H-M   'P 1'
#
loop_
_entity.id
_entity.type
_entity.pdbx_description
1 polymer ?
#
loop_
_entity_poly.entity_id
_entity_poly.type
_entity_poly.pdbx_seq_one_letter_code
_entity_poly.pdbx_strand_id
1 'polypeptide(L)'
;INALTIPSLSVVAFQSAFATITVAVISGAVVGRMKLIPYMIFVFLWSTLCYDQMARWIFSRQGWLNQMGTIDFAGGMVVHFASGISGLTATTILGSRSDFDPDALKTGQTHLPFTVLGTGMLWVGWMGFNGGSALA
;
A
#
# COMPACT_ATOMS: atom_id res chain seq x y z
N ILE A 1 -22.75 5.87 -21.64
CA ILE A 1 -21.77 6.97 -21.74
C ILE A 1 -20.52 6.35 -22.33
N ASN A 2 -20.09 6.83 -23.50
CA ASN A 2 -18.99 6.28 -24.29
C ASN A 2 -17.73 6.21 -23.42
N ALA A 3 -17.48 5.02 -22.88
CA ALA A 3 -16.36 4.73 -22.01
C ALA A 3 -15.11 4.84 -22.86
N LEU A 4 -14.14 5.65 -22.42
CA LEU A 4 -12.78 5.56 -22.95
C LEU A 4 -12.39 4.08 -22.98
N THR A 5 -12.15 3.53 -24.17
CA THR A 5 -11.68 2.15 -24.32
C THR A 5 -10.22 2.11 -23.89
N ILE A 6 -9.97 2.16 -22.58
CA ILE A 6 -8.63 2.09 -22.03
C ILE A 6 -8.11 0.67 -22.27
N PRO A 7 -6.91 0.49 -22.86
CA PRO A 7 -6.33 -0.82 -23.05
C PRO A 7 -6.28 -1.59 -21.73
N SER A 8 -6.69 -2.86 -21.75
CA SER A 8 -6.74 -3.71 -20.55
C SER A 8 -5.39 -3.80 -19.83
N LEU A 9 -4.29 -3.84 -20.59
CA LEU A 9 -2.94 -3.84 -20.04
C LEU A 9 -2.62 -2.57 -19.23
N SER A 10 -3.14 -1.41 -19.64
CA SER A 10 -2.97 -0.15 -18.90
C SER A 10 -3.72 -0.17 -17.58
N VAL A 11 -4.94 -0.74 -17.55
CA VAL A 11 -5.72 -0.92 -16.32
C VAL A 11 -5.00 -1.88 -15.37
N VAL A 12 -4.48 -3.00 -15.90
CA VAL A 12 -3.69 -3.96 -15.12
C VAL A 12 -2.44 -3.30 -14.54
N ALA A 13 -1.69 -2.53 -15.34
CA ALA A 13 -0.50 -1.83 -14.87
C ALA A 13 -0.83 -0.80 -13.78
N PHE A 14 -1.92 -0.04 -13.95
CA PHE A 14 -2.39 0.94 -12.97
C PHE A 14 -2.76 0.27 -11.65
N GLN A 15 -3.59 -0.78 -11.67
CA GLN A 15 -4.00 -1.52 -10.47
C GLN A 15 -2.82 -2.26 -9.81
N SER A 16 -1.84 -2.71 -10.60
CA SER A 16 -0.60 -3.32 -10.08
C SER A 16 0.27 -2.32 -9.32
N ALA A 17 0.24 -1.04 -9.70
CA ALA A 17 0.94 0.01 -8.96
C ALA A 17 0.33 0.21 -7.56
N PHE A 18 -1.00 0.09 -7.43
CA PHE A 18 -1.71 0.15 -6.14
C PHE A 18 -1.29 -1.03 -5.25
N ALA A 19 -1.29 -2.25 -5.80
CA ALA A 19 -0.85 -3.44 -5.09
C ALA A 19 0.60 -3.30 -4.59
N THR A 20 1.48 -2.78 -5.45
CA THR A 20 2.90 -2.58 -5.16
C THR A 20 3.12 -1.57 -4.04
N ILE A 21 2.45 -0.42 -4.09
CA ILE A 21 2.62 0.61 -3.05
C ILE A 21 2.06 0.13 -1.71
N THR A 22 0.98 -0.67 -1.69
CA THR A 22 0.42 -1.22 -0.43
C THR A 22 1.45 -2.05 0.34
N VAL A 23 2.12 -2.99 -0.34
CA VAL A 23 3.13 -3.84 0.32
C VAL A 23 4.42 -3.06 0.63
N ALA A 24 4.76 -2.06 -0.18
CA ALA A 24 5.87 -1.16 0.11
C ALA A 24 5.63 -0.34 1.39
N VAL A 25 4.39 0.09 1.66
CA VAL A 25 4.03 0.76 2.93
C VAL A 25 4.15 -0.22 4.10
N ILE A 26 3.68 -1.46 3.96
CA ILE A 26 3.84 -2.50 5.01
C ILE A 26 5.34 -2.74 5.30
N SER A 27 6.20 -2.71 4.28
CA SER A 27 7.65 -2.87 4.42
C SER A 27 8.26 -1.90 5.44
N GLY A 28 7.79 -0.65 5.46
CA GLY A 28 8.27 0.39 6.38
C GLY A 28 8.00 0.07 7.85
N ALA A 29 6.93 -0.68 8.15
CA ALA A 29 6.60 -1.11 9.50
C ALA A 29 7.48 -2.29 9.97
N VAL A 30 7.79 -3.21 9.05
CA VAL A 30 8.49 -4.47 9.36
C VAL A 30 10.00 -4.45 9.09
N VAL A 31 10.53 -3.38 8.49
CA VAL A 31 11.97 -3.20 8.30
C VAL A 31 12.68 -3.21 9.66
N GLY A 32 13.77 -3.98 9.75
CA GLY A 32 14.47 -4.24 11.01
C GLY A 32 13.80 -5.27 11.93
N ARG A 33 12.67 -5.89 11.51
CA ARG A 33 11.94 -6.93 12.28
C ARG A 33 11.82 -8.26 11.53
N MET A 34 11.87 -8.23 10.19
CA MET A 34 11.78 -9.43 9.35
C MET A 34 13.02 -9.61 8.49
N LYS A 35 13.43 -10.86 8.28
CA LYS A 35 14.39 -11.22 7.23
C LYS A 35 13.74 -11.07 5.85
N LEU A 36 14.55 -10.82 4.83
CA LEU A 36 14.07 -10.56 3.47
C LEU A 36 13.26 -11.73 2.88
N ILE A 37 13.72 -12.97 3.01
CA ILE A 37 13.04 -14.15 2.43
C ILE A 37 11.64 -14.37 3.04
N PRO A 38 11.47 -14.42 4.38
CA PRO A 38 10.15 -14.43 5.01
C PRO A 38 9.26 -13.26 4.58
N TYR A 39 9.84 -12.07 4.39
CA TYR A 39 9.11 -10.91 3.92
C TYR A 39 8.60 -11.08 2.48
N MET A 40 9.41 -11.64 1.56
CA MET A 40 8.93 -11.92 0.19
C MET A 40 7.77 -12.92 0.17
N ILE A 41 7.85 -13.98 1.00
CA ILE A 41 6.77 -14.96 1.14
C ILE A 41 5.52 -14.30 1.71
N PHE A 42 5.68 -13.46 2.74
CA PHE A 42 4.60 -12.67 3.31
C PHE A 42 3.95 -11.78 2.24
N VAL A 43 4.73 -11.05 1.45
CA VAL A 43 4.20 -10.18 0.38
C VAL A 43 3.37 -10.99 -0.61
N PHE A 44 3.88 -12.11 -1.09
CA PHE A 44 3.13 -12.97 -2.03
C PHE A 44 1.81 -13.45 -1.43
N LEU A 45 1.85 -14.04 -0.23
CA LEU A 45 0.64 -14.56 0.43
C LEU A 45 -0.35 -13.45 0.78
N TRP A 46 0.13 -12.35 1.32
CA TRP A 46 -0.70 -11.22 1.75
C TRP A 46 -1.35 -10.52 0.56
N SER A 47 -0.63 -10.32 -0.54
CA SER A 47 -1.21 -9.75 -1.76
C SER A 47 -2.34 -10.65 -2.29
N THR A 48 -2.14 -11.96 -2.38
CA THR A 48 -3.15 -12.89 -2.91
C THR A 48 -4.35 -13.07 -1.98
N LEU A 49 -4.12 -13.21 -0.67
CA LEU A 49 -5.16 -13.57 0.30
C LEU A 49 -5.87 -12.36 0.89
N CYS A 50 -5.22 -11.20 0.95
CA CYS A 50 -5.78 -9.99 1.56
C CYS A 50 -6.03 -8.90 0.53
N TYR A 51 -4.99 -8.45 -0.18
CA TYR A 51 -5.12 -7.31 -1.10
C TYR A 51 -6.09 -7.59 -2.24
N ASP A 52 -5.89 -8.71 -2.97
CA ASP A 52 -6.71 -9.05 -4.14
C ASP A 52 -8.19 -9.24 -3.76
N GLN A 53 -8.46 -9.77 -2.56
CA GLN A 53 -9.83 -9.91 -2.06
C GLN A 53 -10.45 -8.55 -1.77
N MET A 54 -9.74 -7.67 -1.05
CA MET A 54 -10.20 -6.32 -0.73
C MET A 54 -10.44 -5.49 -1.99
N ALA A 55 -9.49 -5.53 -2.93
CA ALA A 55 -9.58 -4.85 -4.22
C ALA A 55 -10.76 -5.38 -5.04
N ARG A 56 -10.99 -6.70 -5.06
CA ARG A 56 -12.17 -7.28 -5.72
C ARG A 56 -13.47 -6.83 -5.06
N TRP A 57 -13.54 -6.77 -3.73
CA TRP A 57 -14.78 -6.37 -3.05
C TRP A 57 -15.15 -4.91 -3.30
N ILE A 58 -14.16 -4.04 -3.42
CA ILE A 58 -14.36 -2.57 -3.46
C ILE A 58 -14.26 -1.99 -4.88
N PHE A 59 -13.25 -2.38 -5.67
CA PHE A 59 -13.01 -1.82 -7.00
C PHE A 59 -13.72 -2.58 -8.13
N SER A 60 -14.05 -3.85 -7.94
CA SER A 60 -14.85 -4.56 -8.94
C SER A 60 -16.31 -4.12 -8.87
N ARG A 61 -16.95 -3.90 -10.03
CA ARG A 61 -18.41 -3.74 -10.14
C ARG A 61 -19.20 -4.96 -9.62
N GLN A 62 -18.56 -6.12 -9.61
CA GLN A 62 -19.12 -7.36 -9.06
C GLN A 62 -18.77 -7.56 -7.57
N GLY A 63 -18.01 -6.64 -6.99
CA GLY A 63 -17.64 -6.65 -5.58
C GLY A 63 -18.84 -6.32 -4.69
N TRP A 64 -19.02 -7.08 -3.62
CA TRP A 64 -20.18 -6.91 -2.74
C TRP A 64 -20.17 -5.56 -2.01
N LEU A 65 -19.01 -5.04 -1.60
CA LEU A 65 -18.89 -3.71 -0.99
C LEU A 65 -19.19 -2.60 -2.00
N ASN A 66 -18.73 -2.75 -3.25
CA ASN A 66 -19.06 -1.84 -4.33
C ASN A 66 -20.58 -1.76 -4.56
N GLN A 67 -21.25 -2.92 -4.62
CA GLN A 67 -22.70 -3.03 -4.80
C GLN A 67 -23.50 -2.46 -3.61
N MET A 68 -22.94 -2.50 -2.40
CA MET A 68 -23.51 -1.86 -1.22
C MET A 68 -23.34 -0.32 -1.19
N GLY A 69 -22.68 0.27 -2.20
CA GLY A 69 -22.47 1.72 -2.28
C GLY A 69 -21.26 2.21 -1.50
N THR A 70 -20.28 1.33 -1.21
CA THR A 70 -19.02 1.74 -0.58
C THR A 70 -18.25 2.68 -1.50
N ILE A 71 -17.91 3.87 -0.99
CA ILE A 71 -17.15 4.87 -1.75
C ILE A 71 -15.69 4.82 -1.30
N ASP A 72 -14.85 4.23 -2.14
CA ASP A 72 -13.41 4.28 -2.03
C ASP A 72 -12.80 4.71 -3.35
N PHE A 73 -12.58 6.02 -3.50
CA PHE A 73 -12.22 6.61 -4.80
C PHE A 73 -10.86 6.14 -5.31
N ALA A 74 -9.85 6.08 -4.44
CA ALA A 74 -8.47 5.78 -4.83
C ALA A 74 -7.78 4.80 -3.85
N GLY A 75 -8.52 4.00 -3.08
CA GLY A 75 -7.92 3.00 -2.19
C GLY A 75 -7.57 3.50 -0.79
N GLY A 76 -8.37 4.42 -0.24
CA GLY A 76 -8.40 4.72 1.19
C GLY A 76 -8.49 3.45 2.05
N MET A 77 -9.39 2.52 1.68
CA MET A 77 -9.51 1.24 2.36
C MET A 77 -8.56 0.19 1.79
N VAL A 78 -8.54 0.03 0.46
CA VAL A 78 -7.78 -1.04 -0.21
C VAL A 78 -6.27 -0.90 -0.01
N VAL A 79 -5.74 0.32 0.01
CA VAL A 79 -4.29 0.60 0.13
C VAL A 79 -3.95 1.06 1.53
N HIS A 80 -4.49 2.19 2.00
CA HIS A 80 -4.00 2.84 3.21
C HIS A 80 -4.45 2.13 4.49
N PHE A 81 -5.74 1.85 4.64
CA PHE A 81 -6.24 1.12 5.80
C PHE A 81 -5.68 -0.30 5.88
N ALA A 82 -5.71 -1.03 4.76
CA ALA A 82 -5.21 -2.40 4.70
C ALA A 82 -3.72 -2.51 5.08
N SER A 83 -2.87 -1.64 4.51
CA SER A 83 -1.43 -1.62 4.85
C SER A 83 -1.19 -1.13 6.28
N GLY A 84 -1.93 -0.12 6.73
CA GLY A 84 -1.81 0.43 8.09
C GLY A 84 -2.12 -0.61 9.17
N ILE A 85 -3.25 -1.31 9.05
CA ILE A 85 -3.61 -2.40 9.97
C ILE A 85 -2.62 -3.56 9.87
N SER A 86 -2.20 -3.92 8.65
CA SER A 86 -1.20 -5.00 8.48
C SER A 86 0.14 -4.66 9.13
N GLY A 87 0.61 -3.42 9.00
CA GLY A 87 1.81 -2.94 9.68
C GLY A 87 1.66 -2.92 11.20
N LEU A 88 0.52 -2.46 11.72
CA LEU A 88 0.22 -2.50 13.14
C LEU A 88 0.21 -3.94 13.67
N THR A 89 -0.52 -4.84 13.03
CA THR A 89 -0.57 -6.27 13.40
C THR A 89 0.80 -6.94 13.30
N ALA A 90 1.58 -6.65 12.26
CA ALA A 90 2.91 -7.22 12.13
C ALA A 90 3.84 -6.73 13.24
N THR A 91 3.80 -5.45 13.59
CA THR A 91 4.65 -4.89 14.66
C THR A 91 4.26 -5.36 16.06
N THR A 92 2.97 -5.64 16.31
CA THR A 92 2.54 -6.23 17.58
C THR A 92 2.97 -7.69 17.72
N ILE A 93 2.93 -8.47 16.63
CA ILE A 93 3.36 -9.89 16.63
C ILE A 93 4.88 -10.02 16.69
N LEU A 94 5.62 -9.23 15.92
CA LEU A 94 7.08 -9.33 15.81
C LEU A 94 7.82 -8.71 17.00
N GLY A 95 7.16 -7.83 17.77
CA GLY A 95 7.79 -7.14 18.90
C GLY A 95 8.81 -6.09 18.47
N SER A 96 9.51 -5.49 19.44
CA SER A 96 10.47 -4.38 19.26
C SER A 96 11.57 -4.70 18.24
N ARG A 97 12.09 -3.66 17.58
CA ARG A 97 13.35 -3.78 16.85
C ARG A 97 14.50 -4.08 17.81
N SER A 98 15.47 -4.87 17.34
CA SER A 98 16.67 -5.21 18.12
C SER A 98 17.62 -4.03 18.31
N ASP A 99 17.61 -3.07 17.38
CA ASP A 99 18.41 -1.85 17.38
C ASP A 99 17.65 -0.64 17.94
N PHE A 100 16.53 -0.87 18.65
CA PHE A 100 15.76 0.21 19.24
C PHE A 100 16.56 0.92 20.34
N ASP A 101 16.95 2.16 20.07
CA ASP A 101 17.59 3.07 21.01
C ASP A 101 16.58 4.17 21.41
N PRO A 102 16.15 4.27 22.68
CA PRO A 102 15.24 5.31 23.15
C PRO A 102 15.78 6.74 22.94
N ASP A 103 17.10 6.92 22.91
CA ASP A 103 17.75 8.21 22.68
C ASP A 103 18.05 8.48 21.18
N ALA A 104 17.74 7.53 20.29
CA ALA A 104 17.86 7.66 18.83
C ALA A 104 17.17 8.89 18.24
N LEU A 105 16.03 9.27 18.83
CA LEU A 105 15.27 10.45 18.44
C LEU A 105 16.04 11.76 18.65
N LYS A 106 17.03 11.77 19.57
CA LYS A 106 17.92 12.90 19.82
C LYS A 106 19.16 12.89 18.93
N THR A 107 19.55 11.74 18.38
CA THR A 107 20.82 11.55 17.63
C THR A 107 20.66 11.58 16.11
N GLY A 108 19.45 11.80 15.57
CA GLY A 108 19.26 12.10 14.15
C GLY A 108 19.36 10.89 13.22
N GLN A 109 18.84 9.72 13.64
CA GLN A 109 18.88 8.48 12.86
C GLN A 109 18.08 8.50 11.53
N THR A 110 17.35 9.58 11.24
CA THR A 110 16.63 9.77 9.97
C THR A 110 17.43 10.63 9.00
N HIS A 111 17.71 10.10 7.81
CA HIS A 111 18.39 10.83 6.76
C HIS A 111 17.42 11.79 6.06
N LEU A 112 17.26 13.00 6.62
CA LEU A 112 16.26 13.98 6.21
C LEU A 112 16.21 14.26 4.69
N PRO A 113 17.33 14.36 3.95
CA PRO A 113 17.28 14.50 2.50
C PRO A 113 16.54 13.36 1.78
N PHE A 114 16.69 12.11 2.25
CA PHE A 114 15.98 10.97 1.66
C PHE A 114 14.50 10.99 2.02
N THR A 115 14.14 11.43 3.24
CA THR A 115 12.73 11.62 3.63
C THR A 115 12.04 12.67 2.75
N VAL A 116 12.70 13.79 2.49
CA VAL A 116 12.15 14.86 1.63
C VAL A 116 12.07 14.38 0.19
N LEU A 117 13.11 13.72 -0.33
CA LEU A 117 13.09 13.14 -1.68
C LEU A 117 11.95 12.12 -1.84
N GLY A 118 11.81 11.18 -0.90
CA GLY A 118 10.75 10.19 -0.90
C GLY A 118 9.37 10.82 -0.81
N THR A 119 9.18 11.83 0.05
CA THR A 119 7.94 12.60 0.13
C THR A 119 7.62 13.30 -1.20
N GLY A 120 8.61 13.92 -1.84
CA GLY A 120 8.44 14.56 -3.14
C GLY A 120 8.02 13.57 -4.23
N MET A 121 8.67 12.40 -4.29
CA MET A 121 8.31 11.32 -5.21
C MET A 121 6.89 10.81 -4.96
N LEU A 122 6.53 10.59 -3.69
CA LEU A 122 5.18 10.17 -3.30
C LEU A 122 4.15 11.22 -3.69
N TRP A 123 4.42 12.50 -3.46
CA TRP A 123 3.48 13.57 -3.77
C TRP A 123 3.22 13.71 -5.28
N VAL A 124 4.28 13.66 -6.09
CA VAL A 124 4.15 13.64 -7.56
C VAL A 124 3.40 12.38 -8.03
N GLY A 125 3.77 11.21 -7.51
CA GLY A 125 3.06 9.95 -7.80
C GLY A 125 1.59 9.98 -7.38
N TRP A 126 1.27 10.68 -6.28
CA TRP A 126 -0.09 10.81 -5.76
C TRP A 126 -1.04 11.49 -6.73
N MET A 127 -0.53 12.41 -7.56
CA MET A 127 -1.34 13.05 -8.61
C MET A 127 -1.79 12.03 -9.66
N GLY A 128 -0.93 11.10 -10.05
CA GLY A 128 -1.28 9.98 -10.92
C GLY A 128 -2.19 8.95 -10.25
N PHE A 129 -1.94 8.68 -8.97
CA PHE A 129 -2.74 7.75 -8.15
C PHE A 129 -4.20 8.22 -8.02
N ASN A 130 -4.43 9.47 -7.61
CA ASN A 130 -5.78 10.02 -7.48
C ASN A 130 -6.38 10.39 -8.85
N GLY A 131 -5.63 11.08 -9.70
CA GLY A 131 -6.13 11.53 -11.01
C GLY A 131 -6.47 10.37 -11.94
N GLY A 132 -5.62 9.33 -11.97
CA GLY A 132 -5.88 8.12 -12.75
C GLY A 132 -7.08 7.32 -12.26
N SER A 133 -7.41 7.39 -10.96
CA SER A 133 -8.59 6.70 -10.40
C SER A 133 -9.91 7.24 -10.93
N ALA A 134 -9.94 8.46 -11.48
CA ALA A 134 -11.13 8.98 -12.16
C ALA A 134 -11.45 8.25 -13.47
N LEU A 135 -10.48 7.51 -14.02
CA LEU A 135 -10.58 6.79 -15.30
C LEU A 135 -10.73 5.27 -15.13
N ALA A 136 -10.48 4.75 -13.93
CA ALA A 136 -10.41 3.32 -13.63
C ALA A 136 -11.76 2.74 -13.18
#